data_AF-A0A661FCH3-F1
#
_entry.id   AF-A0A661FCH3-F1
#
_cell.length_a   1.000
_cell.length_b   1.000
_cell.length_c   1.000
_cell.angle_alpha   90.00
_cell.angle_beta   90.00
_cell.angle_gamma   90.00
#
_symmetry.space_group_name_H-M   'P 1'
#
loop_
_entity.id
_entity.type
_entity.pdbx_description
1 polymer ?
#
loop_
_entity_poly.entity_id
_entity_poly.type
_entity_poly.pdbx_seq_one_letter_code
_entity_poly.pdbx_strand_id
1 'polypeptide(L)' 'MTNNELEIWVVDDDQSVRWVLEIALPQADMRTRSVERGEHLLEALGNATPDVLITDVRMPGMDGLTLLDR' A
#
# COMPACT_ATOMS: atom_id res chain seq x y z
N MET A 1 23.28 12.02 7.70
CA MET A 1 21.81 11.99 7.85
C MET A 1 21.32 11.18 6.68
N THR A 2 20.94 9.92 6.88
CA THR A 2 20.41 9.09 5.79
C THR A 2 19.01 9.61 5.48
N ASN A 3 18.82 10.26 4.33
CA ASN A 3 17.49 10.54 3.78
C ASN A 3 16.82 9.17 3.56
N ASN A 4 16.03 8.72 4.52
CA ASN A 4 15.19 7.55 4.31
C ASN A 4 13.93 8.06 3.62
N GLU A 5 13.86 7.90 2.30
CA GLU A 5 12.61 8.13 1.55
C GLU A 5 11.55 7.21 2.16
N LEU A 6 10.42 7.78 2.60
CA LEU A 6 9.34 6.99 3.21
C LEU A 6 8.79 5.99 2.20
N GLU A 7 8.74 4.71 2.56
CA GLU A 7 8.16 3.66 1.74
C GLU A 7 6.69 3.45 2.11
N ILE A 8 5.80 3.80 1.18
CA ILE A 8 4.36 3.70 1.32
C ILE A 8 3.81 2.60 0.42
N TRP A 9 3.07 1.67 1.02
CA TRP A 9 2.37 0.63 0.27
C TRP A 9 0.88 0.95 0.23
N VAL A 10 0.26 0.75 -0.93
CA VAL A 10 -1.16 1.03 -1.18
C VAL A 10 -1.86 -0.24 -1.62
N VAL A 11 -2.96 -0.58 -0.95
CA VAL A 11 -3.85 -1.69 -1.30
C VAL A 11 -5.25 -1.14 -1.55
N ASP A 12 -5.72 -1.25 -2.76
CA ASP A 12 -7.03 -0.77 -3.17
C ASP A 12 -7.43 -1.56 -4.41
N ASP A 13 -8.68 -1.98 -4.59
CA ASP A 13 -9.12 -2.68 -5.80
C ASP A 13 -9.43 -1.70 -6.95
N ASP A 14 -9.68 -0.42 -6.66
CA ASP A 14 -9.91 0.63 -7.65
C ASP A 14 -8.59 1.15 -8.25
N GLN A 15 -8.40 0.87 -9.54
CA GLN A 15 -7.25 1.33 -10.31
C GLN A 15 -7.11 2.87 -10.30
N SER A 16 -8.23 3.61 -10.30
CA SER A 16 -8.24 5.07 -10.35
C SER A 16 -7.62 5.65 -9.08
N VAL A 17 -7.94 5.06 -7.92
CA VAL A 17 -7.37 5.48 -6.63
C VAL A 17 -5.87 5.18 -6.59
N ARG A 18 -5.48 3.96 -6.97
CA ARG A 18 -4.06 3.57 -7.04
C ARG A 18 -3.26 4.53 -7.93
N TRP A 19 -3.78 4.85 -9.11
CA TRP A 19 -3.13 5.75 -10.05
C TRP A 19 -2.93 7.16 -9.49
N VAL A 20 -3.93 7.73 -8.81
CA VAL A 20 -3.79 9.05 -8.18
C VAL A 20 -2.70 9.03 -7.11
N LEU A 21 -2.64 7.99 -6.27
CA LEU A 21 -1.66 7.86 -5.20
C LEU A 21 -0.24 7.64 -5.75
N GLU A 22 -0.10 6.83 -6.80
CA GLU A 22 1.18 6.62 -7.49
C GLU A 22 1.75 7.88 -8.13
N ILE A 23 0.89 8.84 -8.50
CA ILE A 23 1.34 10.16 -8.98
C ILE A 23 1.64 11.08 -7.81
N ALA A 24 0.77 11.14 -6.81
CA ALA A 24 0.85 12.15 -5.75
C ALA A 24 2.00 11.90 -4.75
N LEU A 25 2.21 10.66 -4.33
CA LEU A 25 3.16 10.32 -3.28
C LEU A 25 4.63 10.54 -3.69
N PRO A 26 5.07 10.19 -4.92
CA PRO A 26 6.43 10.53 -5.36
C PRO A 26 6.71 12.03 -5.46
N GLN A 27 5.68 12.88 -5.61
CA GLN A 27 5.87 14.35 -5.58
C GLN A 27 6.19 14.86 -4.17
N ALA A 28 5.99 14.04 -3.13
CA ALA A 28 6.31 14.34 -1.74
C ALA A 28 7.59 13.62 -1.26
N ASP A 29 8.47 13.21 -2.19
CA ASP A 29 9.71 12.45 -1.91
C ASP A 29 9.45 11.11 -1.19
N MET A 30 8.31 10.48 -1.48
CA MET A 30 7.92 9.17 -0.94
C MET A 30 7.98 8.09 -2.02
N ARG A 31 8.49 6.91 -1.67
CA ARG A 31 8.43 5.74 -2.55
C ARG A 31 7.08 5.07 -2.39
N THR A 32 6.47 4.72 -3.53
CA THR A 32 5.15 4.10 -3.53
C THR A 32 5.19 2.75 -4.21
N ARG A 33 4.52 1.78 -3.59
CA ARG A 33 4.22 0.47 -4.17
C ARG A 33 2.73 0.20 -4.06
N SER A 34 2.05 -0.04 -5.18
CA SER A 34 0.64 -0.38 -5.17
C SER A 34 0.41 -1.86 -5.43
N VAL A 35 -0.62 -2.41 -4.81
CA VAL A 35 -1.14 -3.75 -5.08
C VAL A 35 -2.67 -3.68 -5.12
N GLU A 36 -3.26 -4.51 -5.99
CA GLU A 36 -4.72 -4.54 -6.18
C GLU A 36 -5.46 -5.47 -5.21
N ARG A 37 -4.71 -6.29 -4.47
CA ARG A 37 -5.24 -7.41 -3.71
C ARG A 37 -4.48 -7.60 -2.40
N GLY A 38 -5.23 -7.78 -1.31
CA GLY A 38 -4.67 -8.01 0.01
C GLY A 38 -3.84 -9.29 0.12
N GLU A 39 -4.11 -10.32 -0.69
CA GLU A 39 -3.31 -11.55 -0.63
C GLU A 39 -1.85 -11.32 -1.05
N HIS A 40 -1.62 -10.54 -2.11
CA HIS A 40 -0.28 -10.15 -2.54
C HIS A 40 0.42 -9.25 -1.52
N LEU A 41 -0.34 -8.46 -0.76
CA LEU A 41 0.21 -7.66 0.33
C LEU A 41 0.80 -8.55 1.43
N LEU A 42 0.08 -9.58 1.88
CA LEU A 42 0.57 -10.46 2.95
C LEU A 42 1.88 -11.18 2.56
N GLU A 43 1.98 -11.63 1.31
CA GLU A 43 3.23 -12.22 0.78
C GLU A 43 4.37 -11.18 0.73
N ALA A 44 4.05 -9.94 0.35
CA ALA A 44 5.03 -8.86 0.34
C ALA A 44 5.48 -8.50 1.76
N LEU A 45 4.55 -8.45 2.73
CA LEU A 45 4.82 -8.15 4.14
C LEU A 45 5.73 -9.19 4.80
N GLY A 46 5.65 -10.45 4.36
CA GLY A 46 6.58 -11.50 4.80
C GLY A 46 8.03 -11.28 4.35
N ASN A 47 8.26 -10.46 3.32
CA ASN A 47 9.58 -10.20 2.74
C ASN A 47 10.12 -8.80 3.08
N ALA A 48 9.25 -7.80 3.22
CA ALA A 48 9.61 -6.42 3.53
C ALA A 48 8.44 -5.71 4.22
N THR A 49 8.72 -4.64 4.98
CA THR A 49 7.68 -3.86 5.67
C THR A 49 7.71 -2.41 5.21
N PRO A 50 6.57 -1.83 4.80
CA PRO A 50 6.49 -0.41 4.52
C PRO A 50 6.55 0.41 5.81
N ASP A 51 6.90 1.69 5.68
CA ASP A 51 6.75 2.68 6.76
C ASP A 51 5.27 3.01 6.99
N VAL A 52 4.48 3.05 5.90
CA VAL A 52 3.04 3.35 5.92
C VAL A 52 2.29 2.40 5.00
N LEU A 53 1.20 1.83 5.49
CA LEU A 53 0.25 1.06 4.71
C LEU A 53 -1.07 1.84 4.55
N ILE A 54 -1.47 2.06 3.30
CA ILE A 54 -2.79 2.60 2.94
C ILE A 54 -3.60 1.44 2.39
N THR A 55 -4.75 1.16 2.98
CA THR A 55 -5.65 0.09 2.53
C THR A 55 -7.07 0.61 2.38
N ASP A 56 -7.75 0.21 1.31
CA ASP A 56 -9.19 0.37 1.25
C ASP A 56 -9.87 -0.55 2.28
N VAL A 57 -10.96 -0.05 2.86
CA VAL A 57 -11.71 -0.76 3.89
C VAL A 57 -12.64 -1.81 3.26
N ARG A 58 -13.09 -1.61 2.01
CA ARG A 58 -14.12 -2.44 1.36
C ARG A 58 -13.62 -3.02 0.04
N MET A 59 -12.71 -3.97 0.14
CA MET A 59 -12.23 -4.74 -1.00
C MET A 59 -12.98 -6.08 -1.15
N PRO A 60 -13.24 -6.56 -2.37
CA PRO A 60 -13.77 -7.91 -2.60
C PRO A 60 -12.79 -8.99 -2.13
N GLY A 61 -13.28 -9.96 -1.35
CA GLY A 61 -12.45 -11.06 -0.84
C GLY A 61 -11.90 -10.76 0.55
N MET A 62 -10.64 -10.33 0.64
CA MET A 62 -10.02 -9.95 1.91
C MET A 62 -10.11 -8.43 2.10
N ASP A 63 -10.93 -8.01 3.05
CA ASP A 63 -11.12 -6.59 3.36
C ASP A 63 -9.92 -6.02 4.17
N GLY A 64 -9.78 -4.69 4.16
CA GLY A 64 -8.68 -4.00 4.84
C GLY A 64 -8.67 -4.18 6.37
N LEU A 65 -9.82 -4.53 6.96
CA LEU A 65 -9.93 -4.81 8.40
C LEU A 65 -9.41 -6.20 8.75
N THR A 66 -9.70 -7.21 7.93
CA THR A 66 -9.12 -8.56 8.06
C THR A 66 -7.60 -8.52 7.90
N LEU A 67 -7.10 -7.61 7.06
CA LEU A 67 -5.67 -7.33 6.92
C LEU A 67 -5.05 -6.73 8.20
N LEU A 68 -5.77 -5.87 8.91
CA LEU A 68 -5.29 -5.24 10.15
C LEU A 68 -5.20 -6.23 11.32
N ASP A 69 -6.02 -7.27 11.33
CA ASP A 69 -6.08 -8.29 12.38
C ASP A 69 -5.00 -9.40 12.22
N ARG A 70 -4.15 -9.29 11.19
CA ARG A 70 -3.07 -10.24 10.88
C ARG A 70 -1.70 -9.67 11.23
#